data_AF-A0A3L7BZ64-F1
#
_entry.id   AF-A0A3L7BZ64-F1
#
_cell.length_a   1.000
_cell.length_b   1.000
_cell.length_c   1.000
_cell.angle_alpha   90.00
_cell.angle_beta   90.00
_cell.angle_gamma   90.00
#
_symmetry.space_group_name_H-M   'P 1'
#
loop_
_entity.id
_entity.type
_entity.pdbx_description
1 polymer ?
#
loop_
_entity_poly.entity_id
_entity_poly.type
_entity_poly.pdbx_seq_one_letter_code
_entity_poly.pdbx_strand_id
1 'polypeptide(L)'
;MALVLLVVSGTGYAGLRTAYHHARDQRDLADLTRSSPWPQEQLLIPDGVPRAGTVGWLERGGLDIAYPLRTADGRAVPVLWRLRVPQPATGLPDGVDCDTPRLRTCTDLGGRGTLVVTHQTDNSDPSTALYRTDGGRVRAIEVQGPDAVEVDELIAALTRVHPPSDAELLDLLRHDGYQTDWS
;
A
#
# COMPACT_ATOMS: atom_id res chain seq x y z
N MET A 1 18.91 45.82 -29.15
CA MET A 1 17.93 45.64 -28.06
C MET A 1 17.18 44.33 -28.32
N ALA A 2 17.80 43.18 -28.02
CA ALA A 2 17.29 41.85 -28.42
C ALA A 2 17.54 40.79 -27.34
N LEU A 3 17.63 41.18 -26.07
CA LEU A 3 17.90 40.28 -24.95
C LEU A 3 16.72 40.13 -23.98
N VAL A 4 15.64 40.91 -24.15
CA VAL A 4 14.51 40.97 -23.19
C VAL A 4 13.36 40.03 -23.58
N LEU A 5 13.30 39.55 -24.83
CA LEU A 5 12.20 38.69 -25.32
C LEU A 5 12.41 37.18 -25.05
N LEU A 6 13.62 36.74 -24.71
CA LEU A 6 13.93 35.33 -24.42
C LEU A 6 13.63 34.93 -22.97
N VAL A 7 13.62 35.88 -22.02
CA VAL A 7 13.38 35.58 -20.60
C VAL A 7 11.88 35.41 -20.30
N VAL A 8 11.02 36.12 -21.04
CA VAL A 8 9.54 36.05 -20.88
C VAL A 8 8.96 34.78 -21.50
N SER A 9 9.58 34.27 -22.57
CA SER A 9 9.16 33.04 -23.25
C SER A 9 9.60 31.77 -22.50
N GLY A 10 10.76 31.79 -21.85
CA GLY A 10 11.24 30.67 -21.01
C GLY A 10 10.47 30.50 -19.69
N THR A 11 10.12 31.62 -19.03
CA THR A 11 9.31 31.60 -17.80
C THR A 11 7.85 31.23 -18.07
N GLY A 12 7.28 31.69 -19.19
CA GLY A 12 5.95 31.28 -19.64
C GLY A 12 5.86 29.79 -19.99
N TYR A 13 6.85 29.26 -20.71
CA TYR A 13 6.87 27.83 -21.08
C TYR A 13 7.08 26.91 -19.87
N ALA A 14 7.99 27.27 -18.95
CA ALA A 14 8.19 26.51 -17.72
C ALA A 14 6.94 26.52 -16.83
N GLY A 15 6.27 27.69 -16.70
CA GLY A 15 5.01 27.80 -15.95
C GLY A 15 3.87 26.97 -16.56
N LEU A 16 3.72 27.01 -17.89
CA LEU A 16 2.73 26.19 -18.61
C LEU A 16 3.00 24.70 -18.47
N ARG A 17 4.27 24.28 -18.53
CA ARG A 17 4.66 22.88 -18.37
C ARG A 17 4.37 22.38 -16.95
N THR A 18 4.69 23.16 -15.92
CA THR A 18 4.38 22.81 -14.53
C THR A 18 2.88 22.72 -14.30
N ALA A 19 2.11 23.69 -14.81
CA ALA A 19 0.65 23.67 -14.71
C ALA A 19 0.03 22.46 -15.43
N TYR A 20 0.56 22.11 -16.61
CA TYR A 20 0.13 20.93 -17.36
C TYR A 20 0.41 19.63 -16.60
N HIS A 21 1.62 19.47 -16.06
CA HIS A 21 1.98 18.30 -15.26
C HIS A 21 1.10 18.20 -14.01
N HIS A 22 0.88 19.30 -13.30
CA HIS A 22 0.02 19.34 -12.13
C HIS A 22 -1.43 18.94 -12.47
N ALA A 23 -2.00 19.48 -13.55
CA ALA A 23 -3.34 19.12 -13.99
C ALA A 23 -3.45 17.65 -14.45
N ARG A 24 -2.38 17.08 -15.01
CA ARG A 24 -2.31 15.64 -15.31
C ARG A 24 -2.26 14.83 -14.03
N ASP A 25 -1.38 15.17 -13.10
CA ASP A 25 -1.21 14.48 -11.82
C ASP A 25 -2.52 14.44 -11.02
N GLN A 26 -3.23 15.56 -10.94
CA GLN A 26 -4.53 15.63 -10.27
C GLN A 26 -5.59 14.72 -10.94
N ARG A 27 -5.60 14.64 -12.27
CA ARG A 27 -6.53 13.77 -13.00
C ARG A 27 -6.21 12.30 -12.82
N ASP A 28 -4.94 11.93 -12.97
CA ASP A 28 -4.49 10.55 -12.80
C ASP A 28 -4.75 10.10 -11.36
N LEU A 29 -4.49 10.97 -10.37
CA LEU A 29 -4.78 10.67 -8.96
C LEU A 29 -6.28 10.46 -8.74
N ALA A 30 -7.14 11.31 -9.30
CA ALA A 30 -8.58 11.15 -9.20
C ALA A 30 -9.09 9.87 -9.88
N ASP A 31 -8.45 9.44 -10.96
CA ASP A 31 -8.78 8.19 -11.64
C ASP A 31 -8.32 6.96 -10.85
N LEU A 32 -7.04 6.94 -10.44
CA LEU A 32 -6.40 5.87 -9.68
C LEU A 32 -7.02 5.67 -8.30
N THR A 33 -7.55 6.72 -7.68
CA THR A 33 -8.18 6.65 -6.35
C THR A 33 -9.71 6.55 -6.42
N ARG A 34 -10.32 6.58 -7.61
CA ARG A 34 -11.80 6.56 -7.77
C ARG A 34 -12.47 5.39 -7.07
N SER A 35 -11.81 4.24 -7.04
CA SER A 35 -12.34 3.01 -6.45
C SER A 35 -12.13 2.93 -4.93
N SER A 36 -11.46 3.90 -4.32
CA SER A 36 -11.13 3.87 -2.90
C SER A 36 -12.39 3.87 -2.04
N PRO A 37 -12.48 3.02 -1.00
CA PRO A 37 -13.57 3.09 -0.03
C PRO A 37 -13.42 4.27 0.94
N TRP A 38 -12.28 4.97 0.92
CA TRP A 38 -12.01 6.15 1.77
C TRP A 38 -11.53 7.33 0.94
N PRO A 39 -11.75 8.57 1.40
CA PRO A 39 -11.12 9.72 0.79
C PRO A 39 -9.60 9.69 1.00
N GLN A 40 -8.88 10.41 0.15
CA GLN A 40 -7.42 10.33 0.06
C GLN A 40 -6.71 10.63 1.38
N GLU A 41 -7.19 11.61 2.15
CA GLU A 41 -6.64 11.99 3.46
C GLU A 41 -6.78 10.89 4.54
N GLN A 42 -7.53 9.84 4.24
CA GLN A 42 -7.68 8.67 5.10
C GLN A 42 -6.84 7.47 4.63
N LEU A 43 -6.20 7.56 3.46
CA LEU A 43 -5.24 6.56 3.04
C LEU A 43 -3.99 6.62 3.92
N LEU A 44 -3.36 5.46 4.09
CA LEU A 44 -2.13 5.30 4.83
C LEU A 44 -1.21 4.42 4.00
N ILE A 45 0.08 4.71 4.02
CA ILE A 45 1.12 3.86 3.44
C ILE A 45 2.18 3.56 4.50
N PRO A 46 2.91 2.43 4.40
CA PRO A 46 3.99 2.12 5.32
C PRO A 46 5.17 3.10 5.17
N ASP A 47 5.83 3.40 6.28
CA ASP A 47 7.05 4.21 6.28
C ASP A 47 8.23 3.41 5.72
N GLY A 48 9.17 4.10 5.07
CA GLY A 48 10.46 3.52 4.69
C GLY A 48 10.39 2.43 3.61
N VAL A 49 9.30 2.38 2.86
CA VAL A 49 9.14 1.45 1.73
C VAL A 49 10.19 1.79 0.66
N PRO A 50 10.97 0.81 0.17
CA PRO A 50 11.94 1.07 -0.89
C PRO A 50 11.23 1.38 -2.21
N ARG A 51 11.69 2.35 -3.00
CA ARG A 51 11.12 2.59 -4.34
C ARG A 51 11.28 1.39 -5.27
N ALA A 52 12.46 0.77 -5.26
CA ALA A 52 12.74 -0.37 -6.12
C ALA A 52 12.00 -1.63 -5.63
N GLY A 53 11.26 -2.28 -6.54
CA GLY A 53 10.52 -3.51 -6.23
C GLY A 53 9.23 -3.29 -5.45
N THR A 54 8.75 -2.04 -5.34
CA THR A 54 7.47 -1.72 -4.73
C THR A 54 6.41 -1.55 -5.80
N VAL A 55 5.25 -2.16 -5.58
CA VAL A 55 4.08 -2.03 -6.44
C VAL A 55 2.87 -1.84 -5.56
N GLY A 56 2.08 -0.80 -5.85
CA GLY A 56 0.81 -0.59 -5.17
C GLY A 56 -0.37 -0.61 -6.13
N TRP A 57 -1.53 -1.01 -5.62
CA TRP A 57 -2.79 -0.91 -6.34
C TRP A 57 -3.92 -0.62 -5.37
N LEU A 58 -4.91 0.12 -5.88
CA LEU A 58 -6.07 0.54 -5.12
C LEU A 58 -7.34 0.05 -5.79
N GLU A 59 -8.18 -0.62 -5.01
CA GLU A 59 -9.42 -1.23 -5.47
C GLU A 59 -10.53 -1.00 -4.45
N ARG A 60 -11.74 -1.48 -4.77
CA ARG A 60 -12.93 -1.30 -3.91
C ARG A 60 -12.76 -1.84 -2.49
N GLY A 61 -11.92 -2.87 -2.32
CA GLY A 61 -11.62 -3.46 -1.02
C GLY A 61 -10.55 -2.69 -0.22
N GLY A 62 -9.84 -1.73 -0.84
CA GLY A 62 -8.80 -0.95 -0.19
C GLY A 62 -7.51 -0.82 -0.99
N LEU A 63 -6.41 -0.54 -0.29
CA LEU A 63 -5.07 -0.32 -0.84
C LEU A 63 -4.17 -1.50 -0.50
N ASP A 64 -3.44 -2.00 -1.48
CA ASP A 64 -2.43 -3.03 -1.35
C ASP A 64 -1.07 -2.51 -1.83
N ILE A 65 -0.01 -2.90 -1.12
CA ILE A 65 1.37 -2.52 -1.40
C ILE A 65 2.26 -3.74 -1.22
N ALA A 66 2.79 -4.26 -2.32
CA ALA A 66 3.80 -5.30 -2.33
C ALA A 66 5.19 -4.66 -2.33
N TYR A 67 6.08 -5.08 -1.42
CA TYR A 67 7.46 -4.59 -1.37
C TYR A 67 8.39 -5.59 -0.67
N PRO A 68 9.72 -5.52 -0.90
CA PRO A 68 10.69 -6.27 -0.13
C PRO A 68 10.92 -5.62 1.24
N LEU A 69 10.44 -6.24 2.32
CA LEU A 69 10.75 -5.85 3.68
C LEU A 69 12.20 -6.22 4.01
N ARG A 70 12.98 -5.25 4.48
CA ARG A 70 14.33 -5.49 4.99
C ARG A 70 14.26 -5.90 6.44
N THR A 71 14.64 -7.13 6.72
CA THR A 71 14.69 -7.69 8.07
C THR A 71 15.97 -7.28 8.80
N ALA A 72 15.95 -7.38 10.13
CA ALA A 72 17.09 -7.02 10.98
C ALA A 72 18.35 -7.86 10.67
N ASP A 73 18.18 -9.09 10.17
CA ASP A 73 19.25 -9.98 9.71
C ASP A 73 19.77 -9.68 8.29
N GLY A 74 19.23 -8.65 7.62
CA GLY A 74 19.67 -8.16 6.32
C GLY A 74 18.98 -8.82 5.11
N ARG A 75 18.10 -9.82 5.31
CA ARG A 75 17.32 -10.39 4.21
C ARG A 75 16.32 -9.39 3.64
N ALA A 76 15.89 -9.66 2.42
CA ALA A 76 14.76 -8.99 1.79
C ALA A 76 13.64 -10.02 1.64
N VAL A 77 12.58 -9.86 2.40
CA VAL A 77 11.44 -10.78 2.42
C VAL A 77 10.27 -10.11 1.70
N PRO A 78 9.67 -10.74 0.68
CA PRO A 78 8.51 -10.17 0.00
C PRO A 78 7.32 -10.12 0.97
N VAL A 79 6.75 -8.93 1.14
CA VAL A 79 5.56 -8.73 1.96
C VAL A 79 4.47 -8.03 1.15
N LEU A 80 3.23 -8.28 1.55
CA LEU A 80 2.06 -7.58 1.07
C LEU A 80 1.41 -6.85 2.25
N TRP A 81 1.58 -5.54 2.27
CA TRP A 81 0.90 -4.65 3.21
C TRP A 81 -0.44 -4.21 2.62
N ARG A 82 -1.48 -4.19 3.45
CA ARG A 82 -2.85 -3.89 3.00
C ARG A 82 -3.54 -2.95 3.98
N LEU A 83 -4.34 -2.03 3.44
CA LEU A 83 -5.35 -1.26 4.16
C LEU A 83 -6.72 -1.66 3.63
N ARG A 84 -7.51 -2.38 4.42
CA ARG A 84 -8.75 -3.05 4.00
C ARG A 84 -9.97 -2.61 4.83
N VAL A 85 -11.15 -2.75 4.24
CA VAL A 85 -12.42 -2.59 4.95
C VAL A 85 -12.64 -3.82 5.85
N PRO A 86 -12.90 -3.65 7.16
CA PRO A 86 -13.21 -4.76 8.04
C PRO A 86 -14.58 -5.37 7.70
N GLN A 87 -14.68 -6.69 7.83
CA GLN A 87 -15.96 -7.37 7.93
C GLN A 87 -16.68 -6.95 9.22
N PRO A 88 -17.98 -6.64 9.18
CA PRO A 88 -18.74 -6.25 10.36
C PRO A 88 -18.74 -7.29 11.49
N ALA A 89 -18.69 -8.58 11.14
CA ALA A 89 -18.80 -9.68 12.10
C ALA A 89 -17.49 -9.96 12.85
N THR A 90 -16.35 -9.91 12.15
CA THR A 90 -15.05 -10.36 12.68
C THR A 90 -14.07 -9.22 12.91
N GLY A 91 -14.28 -8.06 12.29
CA GLY A 91 -13.32 -6.97 12.28
C GLY A 91 -12.05 -7.25 11.47
N LEU A 92 -12.01 -8.37 10.71
CA LEU A 92 -10.92 -8.79 9.82
C LEU A 92 -11.32 -8.59 8.35
N PRO A 93 -10.38 -8.57 7.38
CA PRO A 93 -10.71 -8.45 5.97
C PRO A 93 -11.46 -9.68 5.44
N ASP A 94 -12.16 -9.52 4.32
CA ASP A 94 -12.79 -10.63 3.59
C ASP A 94 -11.79 -11.77 3.31
N GLY A 95 -12.25 -13.01 3.48
CA GLY A 95 -11.45 -14.21 3.24
C GLY A 95 -10.54 -14.63 4.41
N VAL A 96 -10.51 -13.89 5.51
CA VAL A 96 -9.87 -14.31 6.77
C VAL A 96 -10.90 -14.95 7.69
N ASP A 97 -10.74 -16.26 7.90
CA ASP A 97 -11.57 -17.08 8.78
C ASP A 97 -10.68 -17.82 9.78
N CYS A 98 -10.91 -17.54 11.07
CA CYS A 98 -10.18 -18.12 12.20
C CYS A 98 -10.83 -19.39 12.75
N ASP A 99 -12.05 -19.72 12.31
CA ASP A 99 -12.77 -20.92 12.74
C ASP A 99 -12.39 -22.17 11.92
N THR A 100 -11.40 -22.03 11.03
CA THR A 100 -10.84 -23.13 10.22
C THR A 100 -9.42 -23.51 10.65
N PRO A 101 -9.23 -24.19 11.80
CA PRO A 101 -7.92 -24.43 12.41
C PRO A 101 -6.99 -25.35 11.60
N ARG A 102 -7.55 -26.11 10.65
CA ARG A 102 -6.76 -26.95 9.73
C ARG A 102 -6.02 -26.12 8.67
N LEU A 103 -6.54 -24.94 8.34
CA LEU A 103 -5.93 -24.04 7.37
C LEU A 103 -5.13 -22.94 8.06
N ARG A 104 -5.59 -22.48 9.23
CA ARG A 104 -5.01 -21.30 9.88
C ARG A 104 -4.94 -21.43 11.38
N THR A 105 -3.91 -20.82 11.97
CA THR A 105 -3.85 -20.58 13.41
C THR A 105 -3.93 -19.07 13.66
N CYS A 106 -4.97 -18.65 14.39
CA CYS A 106 -5.14 -17.26 14.81
C CYS A 106 -4.73 -17.10 16.28
N THR A 107 -3.89 -16.10 16.54
CA THR A 107 -3.42 -15.73 17.88
C THR A 107 -3.75 -14.27 18.14
N ASP A 108 -4.54 -13.98 19.18
CA ASP A 108 -4.76 -12.61 19.64
C ASP A 108 -3.49 -12.11 20.35
N LEU A 109 -2.95 -10.99 19.88
CA LEU A 109 -1.77 -10.35 20.47
C LEU A 109 -2.15 -9.24 21.46
N GLY A 110 -3.44 -9.02 21.69
CA GLY A 110 -3.96 -7.86 22.41
C GLY A 110 -3.84 -6.58 21.57
N GLY A 111 -4.35 -5.47 22.11
CA GLY A 111 -4.22 -4.16 21.45
C GLY A 111 -4.84 -4.07 20.05
N ARG A 112 -5.85 -4.91 19.76
CA ARG A 112 -6.51 -5.09 18.45
C ARG A 112 -5.63 -5.74 17.36
N GLY A 113 -4.57 -6.44 17.76
CA GLY A 113 -3.69 -7.19 16.87
C GLY A 113 -4.04 -8.67 16.82
N THR A 114 -4.03 -9.26 15.63
CA THR A 114 -4.22 -10.70 15.44
C THR A 114 -3.15 -11.23 14.51
N LEU A 115 -2.37 -12.20 14.97
CA LEU A 115 -1.43 -12.96 14.16
C LEU A 115 -2.15 -14.16 13.56
N VAL A 116 -2.04 -14.35 12.24
CA VAL A 116 -2.62 -15.47 11.52
C VAL A 116 -1.50 -16.19 10.77
N VAL A 117 -1.34 -17.46 11.04
CA VAL A 117 -0.45 -18.35 10.29
C VAL A 117 -1.30 -19.22 9.40
N THR A 118 -1.13 -19.12 8.08
CA THR A 118 -1.72 -20.03 7.10
C THR A 118 -0.80 -21.21 6.92
N HIS A 119 -1.33 -22.42 7.11
CA HIS A 119 -0.60 -23.67 6.96
C HIS A 119 -0.55 -24.06 5.48
N GLN A 120 0.52 -24.76 5.10
CA GLN A 120 0.60 -25.33 3.77
C GLN A 120 -0.48 -26.42 3.59
N THR A 121 -1.24 -26.32 2.51
CA THR A 121 -2.21 -27.32 2.08
C THR A 121 -2.12 -27.53 0.56
N ASP A 122 -2.91 -28.45 0.03
CA ASP A 122 -2.99 -28.70 -1.43
C ASP A 122 -3.44 -27.46 -2.24
N ASN A 123 -4.00 -26.44 -1.59
CA ASN A 123 -4.58 -25.26 -2.21
C ASN A 123 -4.10 -23.92 -1.62
N SER A 124 -3.18 -23.92 -0.66
CA SER A 124 -2.59 -22.68 -0.13
C SER A 124 -1.12 -22.84 0.23
N ASP A 125 -0.32 -21.87 -0.19
CA ASP A 125 1.04 -21.70 0.28
C ASP A 125 1.04 -21.25 1.75
N PRO A 126 2.07 -21.65 2.53
CA PRO A 126 2.21 -21.15 3.89
C PRO A 126 2.45 -19.65 3.88
N SER A 127 1.80 -18.94 4.81
CA SER A 127 2.00 -17.50 4.98
C SER A 127 1.84 -17.10 6.45
N THR A 128 2.48 -16.00 6.83
CA THR A 128 2.28 -15.37 8.14
C THR A 128 1.76 -13.96 7.93
N ALA A 129 0.61 -13.66 8.49
CA ALA A 129 -0.03 -12.36 8.38
C ALA A 129 -0.33 -11.77 9.75
N LEU A 130 -0.05 -10.49 9.92
CA LEU A 130 -0.44 -9.72 11.10
C LEU A 130 -1.53 -8.73 10.69
N TYR A 131 -2.64 -8.75 11.43
CA TYR A 131 -3.77 -7.84 11.26
C TYR A 131 -3.87 -6.89 12.45
N ARG A 132 -4.24 -5.65 12.19
CA ARG A 132 -4.56 -4.65 13.20
C ARG A 132 -5.84 -3.91 12.81
N THR A 133 -6.84 -3.98 13.68
CA THR A 133 -8.11 -3.29 13.46
C THR A 133 -8.06 -1.88 14.05
N ASP A 134 -8.38 -0.88 13.25
CA ASP A 134 -8.34 0.54 13.62
C ASP A 134 -9.65 1.22 13.20
N GLY A 135 -10.69 1.05 14.02
CA GLY A 135 -12.01 1.59 13.73
C GLY A 135 -12.61 0.96 12.48
N GLY A 136 -12.96 1.79 11.48
CA GLY A 136 -13.53 1.34 10.21
C GLY A 136 -12.52 0.82 9.19
N ARG A 137 -11.31 0.42 9.62
CA ARG A 137 -10.22 -0.04 8.76
C ARG A 137 -9.49 -1.20 9.42
N VAL A 138 -8.86 -2.04 8.60
CA VAL A 138 -7.91 -3.05 9.03
C VAL A 138 -6.62 -2.82 8.27
N ARG A 139 -5.51 -2.72 8.98
CA ARG A 139 -4.19 -2.85 8.38
C ARG A 139 -3.76 -4.30 8.46
N ALA A 140 -3.17 -4.82 7.41
CA ALA A 140 -2.57 -6.14 7.38
C ALA A 140 -1.16 -6.07 6.80
N ILE A 141 -0.27 -6.95 7.26
CA ILE A 141 0.99 -7.24 6.58
C ILE A 141 1.12 -8.75 6.50
N GLU A 142 1.35 -9.27 5.30
CA GLU A 142 1.49 -10.70 5.04
C GLU A 142 2.84 -10.99 4.40
N VAL A 143 3.61 -11.88 5.03
CA VAL A 143 4.83 -12.45 4.44
C VAL A 143 4.43 -13.42 3.35
N GLN A 144 4.97 -13.19 2.15
CA GLN A 144 4.70 -14.05 0.99
C GLN A 144 5.72 -15.19 0.99
N GLY A 145 5.25 -16.42 1.19
CA GLY A 145 6.08 -17.62 1.18
C GLY A 145 6.59 -18.06 2.56
N PRO A 146 7.52 -19.04 2.60
CA PRO A 146 7.89 -19.76 3.81
C PRO A 146 8.89 -19.01 4.71
N ASP A 147 9.32 -17.80 4.33
CA ASP A 147 10.30 -17.04 5.07
C ASP A 147 9.76 -16.63 6.45
N ALA A 148 10.51 -16.99 7.50
CA ALA A 148 10.21 -16.52 8.84
C ALA A 148 10.63 -15.05 8.98
N VAL A 149 9.74 -14.25 9.58
CA VAL A 149 9.98 -12.87 10.00
C VAL A 149 9.51 -12.75 11.44
N GLU A 150 10.31 -12.11 12.28
CA GLU A 150 9.97 -11.90 13.69
C GLU A 150 8.71 -11.04 13.82
N VAL A 151 7.85 -11.38 14.78
CA VAL A 151 6.55 -10.70 14.97
C VAL A 151 6.75 -9.20 15.25
N ASP A 152 7.80 -8.83 15.99
CA ASP A 152 8.12 -7.43 16.28
C ASP A 152 8.48 -6.62 15.02
N GLU A 153 9.13 -7.25 14.04
CA GLU A 153 9.43 -6.63 12.76
C GLU A 153 8.15 -6.40 11.94
N LEU A 154 7.23 -7.37 11.95
CA LEU A 154 5.92 -7.24 11.32
C LEU A 154 5.07 -6.16 12.01
N ILE A 155 5.09 -6.09 13.34
CA ILE A 155 4.42 -5.02 14.11
C ILE A 155 4.99 -3.67 13.71
N ALA A 156 6.31 -3.52 13.66
CA ALA A 156 6.96 -2.26 13.31
C ALA A 156 6.66 -1.83 11.87
N ALA A 157 6.60 -2.76 10.92
CA ALA A 157 6.24 -2.49 9.53
C ALA A 157 4.73 -2.17 9.37
N LEU A 158 3.87 -2.79 10.17
CA LEU A 158 2.42 -2.57 10.13
C LEU A 158 2.00 -1.23 10.75
N THR A 159 2.72 -0.77 11.78
CA THR A 159 2.32 0.37 12.63
C THR A 159 2.95 1.70 12.23
N ARG A 160 4.14 1.68 11.61
CA ARG A 160 4.81 2.88 11.11
C ARG A 160 4.21 3.25 9.75
N VAL A 161 3.28 4.19 9.79
CA VAL A 161 2.49 4.61 8.62
C VAL A 161 2.27 6.12 8.64
N HIS A 162 2.09 6.70 7.47
CA HIS A 162 1.75 8.11 7.30
C HIS A 162 0.67 8.30 6.23
N PRO A 163 -0.07 9.42 6.26
CA PRO A 163 -0.88 9.86 5.14
C PRO A 163 0.03 10.21 3.96
N PRO A 164 -0.15 9.60 2.78
CA PRO A 164 0.74 9.85 1.65
C PRO A 164 0.46 11.22 1.01
N SER A 165 1.50 11.85 0.49
CA SER A 165 1.35 12.98 -0.43
C SER A 165 0.79 12.52 -1.79
N ASP A 166 0.23 13.44 -2.57
CA ASP A 166 -0.21 13.18 -3.95
C ASP A 166 0.92 12.55 -4.80
N ALA A 167 2.15 13.04 -4.61
CA ALA A 167 3.32 12.54 -5.33
C ALA A 167 3.65 11.09 -4.94
N GLU A 168 3.57 10.74 -3.65
CA GLU A 168 3.79 9.37 -3.18
C GLU A 168 2.71 8.41 -3.67
N LEU A 169 1.44 8.83 -3.66
CA LEU A 169 0.37 8.01 -4.23
C LEU A 169 0.55 7.80 -5.73
N LEU A 170 0.94 8.83 -6.48
CA LEU A 170 1.18 8.70 -7.90
C LEU A 170 2.40 7.81 -8.20
N ASP A 171 3.50 7.96 -7.45
CA ASP A 171 4.70 7.11 -7.57
C ASP A 171 4.36 5.65 -7.29
N LEU A 172 3.47 5.40 -6.32
CA LEU A 172 3.05 4.07 -5.91
C LEU A 172 2.06 3.41 -6.89
N LEU A 173 1.11 4.17 -7.42
CA LEU A 173 -0.03 3.65 -8.18
C LEU A 173 0.18 3.71 -9.70
N ARG A 174 1.07 4.57 -10.22
CA ARG A 174 1.47 4.56 -11.63
C ARG A 174 2.48 3.45 -11.87
N HIS A 175 2.01 2.23 -12.09
CA HIS A 175 2.88 1.12 -12.49
C HIS A 175 3.59 1.42 -13.83
N ASP A 176 4.70 0.74 -14.09
CA ASP A 176 5.38 0.82 -15.38
C ASP A 176 4.39 0.49 -16.52
N GLY A 177 4.33 1.38 -17.52
CA GLY A 177 3.37 1.27 -18.62
C GLY A 177 1.96 1.80 -18.34
N TYR A 178 1.72 2.45 -17.19
CA TYR A 178 0.49 3.20 -16.96
C TYR A 178 0.32 4.29 -18.03
N GLN A 179 -0.64 4.07 -18.93
CA GLN A 179 -1.08 5.00 -19.95
C GLN A 179 -2.54 5.33 -19.70
N THR A 180 -2.86 6.62 -19.73
CA THR A 180 -4.24 7.06 -19.86
C THR A 180 -4.54 7.26 -21.34
N ASP A 181 -5.82 7.26 -21.74
CA ASP A 181 -6.31 7.46 -23.12
C ASP A 181 -5.84 8.76 -23.81
N TRP A 182 -5.04 9.57 -23.09
CA TRP A 182 -4.58 10.90 -23.47
C TRP A 182 -3.04 11.03 -23.42
N SER A 183 -2.32 9.90 -23.41
CA SER A 183 -0.84 9.83 -23.37
C SER A 183 -0.18 9.72 -24.75
#